data_AF-A0A7Y6YAY8-F1
#
_entry.id   AF-A0A7Y6YAY8-F1
#
_cell.length_a   1.000
_cell.length_b   1.000
_cell.length_c   1.000
_cell.angle_alpha   90.00
_cell.angle_beta   90.00
_cell.angle_gamma   90.00
#
_symmetry.space_group_name_H-M   'P 1'
#
loop_
_entity.id
_entity.type
_entity.pdbx_description
1 polymer ?
#
loop_
_entity_poly.entity_id
_entity_poly.type
_entity_poly.pdbx_seq_one_letter_code
_entity_poly.pdbx_strand_id
1 'polypeptide(L)'
;MYFIKEPHQGKPRYYFEDRPSHKCSPYFQSKARADQWRTQHQQTHYTGTELRHCQGDRRLNPKERARYEIAVSPATSVFGRRKTDQPLRVDRDLSKDHIDRLLE
;
A
#
# COMPACT_ATOMS: atom_id res chain seq x y z
N MET A 1 3.25 4.85 -19.69
CA MET A 1 3.82 5.68 -18.61
C MET A 1 5.24 5.20 -18.28
N TYR A 2 6.23 6.05 -18.52
CA TYR A 2 7.65 5.80 -18.31
C TYR A 2 8.15 6.61 -17.11
N PHE A 3 9.01 6.03 -16.28
CA PHE A 3 9.62 6.71 -15.16
C PHE A 3 10.98 7.28 -15.56
N ILE A 4 11.14 8.58 -15.44
CA ILE A 4 12.36 9.29 -15.84
C ILE A 4 13.10 9.80 -14.61
N LYS A 5 14.42 9.62 -14.61
CA LYS A 5 15.35 10.20 -13.65
C LYS A 5 16.27 11.15 -14.41
N GLU A 6 16.17 12.44 -14.09
CA GLU A 6 16.93 13.51 -14.73
C GLU A 6 17.84 14.19 -13.70
N PRO A 7 19.15 14.38 -13.98
CA PRO A 7 20.01 15.20 -13.15
C PRO A 7 19.68 16.69 -13.34
N HIS A 8 19.44 17.42 -12.25
CA HIS A 8 19.24 18.87 -12.29
C HIS A 8 20.00 19.54 -11.14
N GLN A 9 20.91 20.46 -11.46
CA GLN A 9 21.75 21.18 -10.48
C GLN A 9 22.45 20.22 -9.50
N GLY A 10 23.00 19.11 -10.01
CA GLY A 10 23.69 18.09 -9.22
C GLY A 10 22.79 17.20 -8.35
N LYS A 11 21.47 17.35 -8.42
CA LYS A 11 20.51 16.50 -7.68
C LYS A 11 19.59 15.74 -8.64
N PRO A 12 19.21 14.49 -8.33
CA PRO A 12 18.25 13.77 -9.15
C PRO A 12 16.84 14.36 -9.00
N ARG A 13 16.16 14.55 -10.13
CA ARG A 13 14.72 14.78 -10.23
C ARG A 13 14.06 13.57 -10.87
N TYR A 14 12.82 13.32 -10.48
CA TYR A 14 12.03 12.19 -10.94
C TYR A 14 10.71 12.69 -11.50
N TYR A 15 10.23 12.11 -12.59
CA TYR A 15 8.92 12.43 -13.17
C TYR A 15 8.44 11.29 -14.09
N PHE A 16 7.23 11.41 -14.62
CA PHE A 16 6.64 10.43 -15.54
C PHE A 16 6.24 11.04 -16.89
N GLU A 17 6.35 10.22 -17.93
CA GLU A 17 5.92 10.53 -19.30
C GLU A 17 4.92 9.50 -19.83
N ASP A 18 3.85 9.93 -20.48
CA ASP A 18 2.84 9.01 -21.06
C ASP A 18 3.17 8.60 -22.50
N ARG A 19 3.75 9.53 -23.26
CA ARG A 19 4.30 9.34 -24.60
C ARG A 19 5.72 9.89 -24.61
N PRO A 20 6.58 9.50 -25.57
CA PRO A 20 7.93 10.07 -25.66
C PRO A 20 7.87 11.59 -25.60
N SER A 21 8.57 12.20 -24.64
CA SER A 21 8.64 13.66 -24.44
C SER A 21 7.34 14.34 -23.96
N HIS A 22 6.32 13.59 -23.54
CA HIS A 22 5.09 14.16 -22.97
C HIS A 22 5.01 13.90 -21.46
N LYS A 23 5.46 14.89 -20.68
CA LYS A 23 5.44 14.84 -19.21
C LYS A 23 4.00 14.93 -18.68
N CYS A 24 3.58 13.91 -17.94
CA CYS A 24 2.27 13.84 -17.30
C CYS A 24 2.31 14.08 -15.79
N SER A 25 3.50 14.17 -15.17
CA SER A 25 3.66 14.40 -13.74
C SER A 25 4.42 15.69 -13.40
N PRO A 26 4.26 16.23 -12.18
CA PRO A 26 5.21 17.22 -11.66
C PRO A 26 6.59 16.58 -11.41
N TYR A 27 7.59 17.43 -11.10
CA TYR A 27 8.92 16.97 -10.69
C TYR A 27 8.94 16.58 -9.21
N PHE A 28 9.59 15.46 -8.91
CA PHE A 28 9.77 14.97 -7.55
C PHE A 28 11.26 14.93 -7.19
N GLN A 29 11.58 15.22 -5.93
CA GLN A 29 12.94 15.16 -5.39
C GLN A 29 13.34 13.76 -4.89
N SER A 30 12.36 12.86 -4.76
CA SER A 30 12.56 11.50 -4.26
C SER A 30 11.76 10.52 -5.08
N LYS A 31 12.33 9.33 -5.36
CA LYS A 31 11.62 8.22 -6.01
C LYS A 31 10.34 7.84 -5.26
N ALA A 32 10.37 7.79 -3.93
CA ALA A 32 9.21 7.42 -3.11
C ALA A 32 7.99 8.33 -3.35
N ARG A 33 8.19 9.64 -3.40
CA ARG A 33 7.11 10.60 -3.73
C ARG A 33 6.58 10.42 -5.16
N ALA A 34 7.45 10.13 -6.11
CA ALA A 34 7.04 9.87 -7.49
C ALA A 34 6.16 8.60 -7.55
N ASP A 35 6.56 7.52 -6.89
CA ASP A 35 5.78 6.28 -6.82
C ASP A 35 4.42 6.49 -6.14
N GLN A 36 4.37 7.29 -5.08
CA GLN A 36 3.12 7.66 -4.40
C GLN A 36 2.17 8.43 -5.34
N TRP A 37 2.69 9.40 -6.08
CA TRP A 37 1.88 10.16 -7.04
C TRP A 37 1.37 9.26 -8.17
N ARG A 38 2.21 8.39 -8.74
CA ARG A 38 1.79 7.43 -9.77
C ARG A 38 0.65 6.56 -9.27
N THR A 39 0.76 6.10 -8.04
CA THR A 39 -0.26 5.26 -7.41
C THR A 39 -1.60 6.00 -7.32
N GLN A 40 -1.59 7.24 -6.82
CA GLN A 40 -2.79 8.07 -6.73
C GLN A 40 -3.37 8.40 -8.11
N HIS A 41 -2.51 8.78 -9.07
CA HIS A 41 -2.90 9.09 -10.44
C HIS A 41 -3.58 7.89 -11.13
N GLN A 42 -3.02 6.69 -10.97
CA GLN A 42 -3.64 5.47 -11.51
C GLN A 42 -4.99 5.17 -10.84
N GLN A 43 -5.12 5.43 -9.53
CA GLN A 43 -6.39 5.26 -8.81
C GLN A 43 -7.45 6.27 -9.25
N THR A 44 -7.08 7.54 -9.49
CA THR A 44 -8.04 8.57 -9.93
C THR A 44 -8.61 8.31 -11.32
N HIS A 45 -7.85 7.64 -12.18
CA HIS A 45 -8.30 7.27 -13.53
C HIS A 45 -8.91 5.86 -13.61
N TYR A 46 -9.00 5.15 -12.48
CA TYR A 46 -9.53 3.80 -12.45
C TYR A 46 -11.07 3.81 -12.42
N THR A 47 -11.69 3.25 -13.46
CA THR A 47 -13.16 3.11 -13.59
C THR A 47 -13.65 1.66 -13.48
N GLY A 48 -12.77 0.72 -13.11
CA GLY A 48 -13.10 -0.70 -13.00
C GLY A 48 -13.70 -1.09 -11.64
N THR A 49 -14.06 -2.37 -11.50
CA THR A 49 -14.74 -2.92 -10.31
C THR A 49 -13.80 -3.22 -9.12
N GLU A 50 -12.51 -3.47 -9.36
CA GLU A 50 -11.57 -3.94 -8.32
C GLU A 50 -10.15 -3.35 -8.43
N LEU A 51 -9.83 -2.41 -7.54
CA LEU A 51 -8.50 -1.80 -7.42
C LEU A 51 -7.41 -2.76 -6.88
N ARG A 52 -7.81 -3.85 -6.21
CA ARG A 52 -6.89 -4.72 -5.46
C ARG A 52 -5.96 -5.54 -6.36
N HIS A 53 -6.36 -5.81 -7.61
CA HIS A 53 -5.54 -6.58 -8.55
C HIS A 53 -4.50 -5.72 -9.30
N CYS A 54 -4.66 -4.39 -9.33
CA CYS A 54 -3.78 -3.51 -10.12
C CYS A 54 -2.52 -3.06 -9.36
N GLN A 55 -2.55 -3.06 -8.03
CA GLN A 55 -1.37 -2.86 -7.21
C GLN A 55 -0.81 -4.22 -6.86
N GLY A 56 0.42 -4.51 -7.32
CA GLY A 56 1.07 -5.81 -7.16
C GLY A 56 0.72 -6.46 -5.83
N ASP A 57 -0.08 -7.53 -5.91
CA ASP A 57 -0.47 -8.26 -4.72
C ASP A 57 0.79 -8.85 -4.11
N ARG A 58 1.12 -8.39 -2.91
CA ARG A 58 2.32 -8.79 -2.17
C ARG A 58 2.33 -10.29 -1.86
N ARG A 59 1.16 -10.95 -1.91
CA ARG A 59 1.03 -12.40 -1.81
C ARG A 59 1.52 -13.13 -3.06
N LEU A 60 1.45 -12.46 -4.21
CA LEU A 60 1.83 -13.00 -5.52
C LEU A 60 3.31 -12.78 -5.86
N ASN A 61 4.01 -11.86 -5.18
CA ASN A 61 5.43 -11.59 -5.41
C ASN A 61 6.32 -11.93 -4.19
N PRO A 62 6.96 -13.12 -4.19
CA PRO A 62 7.79 -13.59 -3.08
C PRO A 62 8.96 -12.65 -2.75
N LYS A 63 9.53 -11.98 -3.75
CA LYS A 63 10.68 -11.07 -3.56
C LYS A 63 10.29 -9.78 -2.85
N GLU A 64 9.09 -9.27 -3.12
CA GLU A 64 8.57 -8.09 -2.40
C GLU A 64 8.17 -8.47 -0.99
N ARG A 65 7.52 -9.62 -0.80
CA ARG A 65 7.17 -10.15 0.53
C ARG A 65 8.39 -10.24 1.46
N ALA A 66 9.48 -10.84 0.99
CA ALA A 66 10.70 -11.02 1.78
C ALA A 66 11.32 -9.69 2.26
N ARG A 67 11.23 -8.62 1.46
CA ARG A 67 11.77 -7.29 1.86
C ARG A 67 11.03 -6.69 3.06
N TYR A 68 9.75 -7.00 3.23
CA TYR A 68 8.96 -6.52 4.37
C TYR A 68 9.00 -7.48 5.56
N GLU A 69 9.15 -8.79 5.33
CA GLU A 69 9.35 -9.76 6.42
C GLU A 69 10.62 -9.48 7.23
N ILE A 70 11.69 -8.99 6.58
CA ILE A 70 12.93 -8.60 7.28
C ILE A 70 12.73 -7.37 8.19
N ALA A 71 11.77 -6.49 7.88
CA ALA A 71 11.48 -5.30 8.67
C ALA A 71 10.58 -5.57 9.89
N VAL A 72 9.95 -6.75 9.96
CA VAL A 72 9.25 -7.21 11.15
C VAL A 72 10.27 -7.93 12.01
N SER A 73 11.03 -7.17 12.81
CA SER A 73 11.71 -7.76 13.96
C SER A 73 10.65 -8.56 14.73
N PRO A 74 10.85 -9.87 14.98
CA PRO A 74 9.88 -10.64 15.74
C PRO A 74 9.79 -9.95 17.09
N ALA A 75 8.67 -9.25 17.32
CA ALA A 75 8.40 -8.68 18.60
C ALA A 75 8.57 -9.82 19.60
N THR A 76 9.48 -9.63 20.55
CA THR A 76 9.85 -10.56 21.64
C THR A 76 8.69 -10.81 22.62
N SER A 77 7.45 -10.65 22.17
CA SER A 77 6.24 -10.99 22.89
C SER A 77 5.82 -12.39 22.46
N VAL A 78 6.06 -13.36 23.36
CA VAL A 78 5.53 -14.73 23.30
C VAL A 78 4.00 -14.78 23.12
N PHE A 79 3.32 -13.64 23.28
CA PHE A 79 1.86 -13.52 23.24
C PHE A 79 1.33 -12.56 22.16
N GLY A 80 2.18 -12.03 21.27
CA GLY A 80 1.74 -11.12 20.19
C GLY A 80 1.11 -9.80 20.66
N ARG A 81 1.09 -9.53 21.97
CA ARG A 81 0.53 -8.33 22.59
C ARG A 81 1.65 -7.43 23.10
N ARG A 82 1.47 -6.12 22.95
CA ARG A 82 2.34 -5.14 23.60
C ARG A 82 2.02 -5.13 25.09
N LYS A 83 3.00 -4.81 25.95
CA LYS A 83 2.78 -4.66 27.40
C LYS A 83 1.69 -3.62 27.75
N THR A 84 1.41 -2.72 26.82
CA THR A 84 0.41 -1.65 26.95
C THR A 84 -0.99 -2.05 26.49
N ASP A 85 -1.16 -3.22 25.88
CA ASP A 85 -2.45 -3.63 25.34
C ASP A 85 -3.38 -4.04 26.49
N GLN A 86 -4.46 -3.28 26.66
CA GLN A 86 -5.52 -3.63 27.60
C GLN A 86 -6.38 -4.77 27.03
N PRO A 87 -6.98 -5.62 27.89
CA PRO A 87 -7.90 -6.65 27.42
C PRO A 87 -9.11 -6.00 26.71
N LEU A 88 -9.32 -6.38 25.45
CA LEU A 88 -10.53 -6.02 24.72
C LEU A 88 -11.73 -6.69 25.40
N ARG A 89 -12.67 -5.87 25.88
CA ARG A 89 -13.97 -6.32 26.33
C ARG A 89 -14.91 -6.27 25.12
N VAL A 90 -15.57 -7.38 24.82
CA VAL A 90 -16.60 -7.40 23.78
C VAL A 90 -17.92 -7.01 24.43
N ASP A 91 -18.38 -5.80 24.14
CA ASP A 91 -19.62 -5.27 24.73
C ASP A 91 -20.88 -5.83 24.04
N ARG A 92 -20.78 -6.20 22.76
CA ARG A 92 -21.86 -6.82 21.99
C ARG A 92 -21.30 -7.83 20.99
N ASP A 93 -21.85 -9.04 21.03
CA ASP A 93 -21.48 -10.13 20.14
C ASP A 93 -22.48 -10.25 18.99
N LEU A 94 -22.12 -9.70 17.83
CA LEU A 94 -22.95 -9.73 16.62
C LEU A 94 -23.06 -11.12 15.98
N SER A 95 -22.23 -12.09 16.39
CA SER A 95 -22.33 -13.46 15.89
C SER A 95 -23.58 -14.17 16.43
N LYS A 96 -23.96 -13.90 17.68
CA LYS A 96 -25.23 -14.35 18.25
C LYS A 96 -26.42 -13.73 17.55
N ASP A 97 -26.40 -12.41 17.34
CA ASP A 97 -27.46 -11.69 16.62
C ASP A 97 -27.68 -12.25 15.20
N HIS A 98 -26.62 -12.77 14.56
CA HIS A 98 -26.71 -13.40 13.24
C HIS A 98 -27.28 -14.82 13.30
N ILE A 99 -26.88 -15.63 14.29
CA ILE A 99 -27.40 -16.98 14.50
C ILE A 99 -28.89 -16.94 14.81
N ASP A 100 -29.33 -16.04 15.68
CA ASP A 100 -30.73 -15.92 16.08
C ASP A 100 -31.63 -15.57 14.87
N ARG A 101 -31.16 -14.70 13.96
CA ARG A 101 -31.87 -14.37 12.71
C ARG A 101 -31.92 -15.50 11.69
N LEU A 102 -31.03 -16.48 11.76
CA LEU A 102 -31.03 -17.65 10.87
C LEU A 102 -31.92 -18.78 11.39
N LEU A 103 -32.33 -18.71 12.65
CA LEU A 103 -33.20 -19.68 13.32
C LEU A 103 -34.68 -19.22 13.37
N GLU A 104 -34.97 -17.98 12.95
CA GLU A 104 -36.32 -17.46 12.63
C GLU A 104 -36.72 -17.79 11.19
#